data_AF-A0A1E3PUN4-F1
#
_entry.id   AF-A0A1E3PUN4-F1
#
_cell.length_a   1.000
_cell.length_b   1.000
_cell.length_c   1.000
_cell.angle_alpha   90.00
_cell.angle_beta   90.00
_cell.angle_gamma   90.00
#
_symmetry.space_group_name_H-M   'P 1'
#
loop_
_entity.id
_entity.type
_entity.pdbx_description
1 polymer ?
#
loop_
_entity_poly.entity_id
_entity_poly.type
_entity_poly.pdbx_seq_one_letter_code
_entity_poly.pdbx_strand_id
1 'polypeptide(L)'
;MRSDIHQSFDGFDFSINPDDGYKITCFDNDPSGIDGRVLDPICRESSGERGARDELLRWHFRQAVLANMRRSGEPSFEMDFPPGSDMMGEILSGPEPGKRMEAELFSRLNELLGNGAKSHVVA
;
A
#
# COMPACT_ATOMS: atom_id res chain seq x y z
N MET A 1 22.77 -4.97 -3.64
CA MET A 1 21.44 -5.08 -4.29
C MET A 1 21.33 -3.98 -5.33
N ARG A 2 20.67 -4.20 -6.47
CA ARG A 2 20.39 -3.10 -7.42
C ARG A 2 19.42 -2.10 -6.78
N SER A 3 19.55 -0.81 -7.11
CA SER A 3 18.80 0.27 -6.44
C SER A 3 17.29 0.19 -6.66
N ASP A 4 16.87 -0.20 -7.86
CA ASP A 4 15.46 -0.40 -8.23
C ASP A 4 14.82 -1.54 -7.43
N ILE A 5 15.52 -2.66 -7.28
CA ILE A 5 15.05 -3.79 -6.46
C ILE A 5 15.02 -3.42 -4.97
N HIS A 6 16.00 -2.64 -4.49
CA HIS A 6 16.04 -2.17 -3.11
C HIS A 6 14.84 -1.28 -2.78
N GLN A 7 14.53 -0.31 -3.65
CA GLN A 7 13.36 0.56 -3.48
C GLN A 7 12.05 -0.23 -3.47
N SER A 8 11.92 -1.23 -4.35
CA SER A 8 10.73 -2.08 -4.40
C SER A 8 10.58 -2.95 -3.14
N PHE A 9 11.69 -3.39 -2.55
CA PHE A 9 11.69 -4.12 -1.27
C PHE A 9 11.27 -3.20 -0.12
N ASP A 10 11.90 -2.03 0.02
CA ASP A 10 11.59 -1.03 1.04
C ASP A 10 10.14 -0.53 0.96
N GLY A 11 9.61 -0.44 -0.27
CA GLY A 11 8.24 -0.02 -0.57
C GLY A 11 7.18 -1.11 -0.33
N PHE A 12 7.59 -2.32 0.06
CA PHE A 12 6.72 -3.47 0.24
C PHE A 12 6.05 -3.98 -1.05
N ASP A 13 6.58 -3.67 -2.23
CA ASP A 13 6.03 -4.15 -3.51
C ASP A 13 6.24 -5.67 -3.67
N PHE A 14 7.27 -6.21 -3.01
CA PHE A 14 7.49 -7.64 -2.87
C PHE A 14 8.09 -7.97 -1.50
N SER A 15 8.06 -9.25 -1.12
CA SER A 15 8.73 -9.73 0.09
C SER A 15 9.20 -11.19 -0.05
N ILE A 16 10.02 -11.65 0.89
CA ILE A 16 10.57 -13.00 0.93
C ILE A 16 9.96 -13.73 2.13
N ASN A 17 9.37 -14.90 1.91
CA ASN A 17 8.80 -15.71 2.98
C ASN A 17 9.74 -16.85 3.42
N PRO A 18 10.42 -16.73 4.58
CA PRO A 18 11.28 -17.80 5.07
C PRO A 18 10.50 -19.08 5.46
N ASP A 19 9.18 -19.01 5.71
CA ASP A 19 8.35 -20.20 5.98
C ASP A 19 7.90 -20.94 4.72
N ASP A 20 7.99 -20.29 3.56
CA ASP A 20 7.65 -20.88 2.25
C ASP A 20 8.92 -21.08 1.42
N GLY A 21 9.95 -21.67 2.04
CA GLY A 21 11.20 -22.01 1.36
C GLY A 21 12.00 -20.80 0.84
N TYR A 22 11.85 -19.62 1.45
CA TYR A 22 12.43 -18.34 0.99
C TYR A 22 11.92 -17.90 -0.39
N LYS A 23 10.67 -18.23 -0.72
CA LYS A 23 10.02 -17.76 -1.94
C LYS A 23 9.83 -16.24 -1.92
N ILE A 24 10.15 -15.59 -3.02
CA ILE A 24 9.83 -14.20 -3.33
C ILE A 24 8.37 -14.14 -3.75
N THR A 25 7.61 -13.24 -3.13
CA THR A 25 6.20 -12.98 -3.44
C THR A 25 6.04 -11.51 -3.79
N CYS A 26 5.64 -11.21 -5.02
CA CYS A 26 5.25 -9.87 -5.45
C CYS A 26 3.78 -9.63 -5.12
N PHE A 27 3.45 -8.41 -4.68
CA PHE A 27 2.08 -8.02 -4.31
C PHE A 27 1.41 -7.10 -5.34
N ASP A 28 2.17 -6.68 -6.36
CA ASP A 28 1.73 -5.90 -7.53
C ASP A 28 2.44 -6.47 -8.77
N ASN A 29 2.45 -5.71 -9.87
CA ASN A 29 3.18 -6.01 -11.09
C ASN A 29 4.63 -6.41 -10.80
N ASP A 30 5.12 -7.43 -11.51
CA ASP A 30 6.49 -7.94 -11.40
C ASP A 30 7.32 -7.60 -12.65
N PRO A 31 7.74 -6.33 -12.83
CA PRO A 31 8.55 -5.94 -13.99
C PRO A 31 9.94 -6.56 -13.99
N SER A 32 10.39 -7.06 -12.83
CA SER A 32 11.70 -7.70 -12.67
C SER A 32 11.67 -9.22 -12.90
N GLY A 33 10.47 -9.81 -13.04
CA GLY A 33 10.27 -11.24 -13.24
C GLY A 33 10.79 -12.08 -12.08
N ILE A 34 10.76 -11.55 -10.84
CA ILE A 34 11.31 -12.19 -9.64
C ILE A 34 10.28 -12.97 -8.83
N ASP A 35 8.99 -12.82 -9.11
CA ASP A 35 7.94 -13.52 -8.39
C ASP A 35 8.09 -15.05 -8.49
N GLY A 36 7.83 -15.74 -7.38
CA GLY A 36 7.98 -17.18 -7.28
C GLY A 36 9.42 -17.70 -7.28
N ARG A 37 10.43 -16.85 -7.52
CA ARG A 37 11.84 -17.25 -7.38
C ARG A 37 12.19 -17.46 -5.90
N VAL A 38 13.29 -18.16 -5.66
CA VAL A 38 13.79 -18.44 -4.31
C VAL A 38 15.02 -17.57 -4.03
N LEU A 39 15.11 -17.03 -2.82
CA LEU A 39 16.28 -16.26 -2.38
C LEU A 39 17.56 -17.11 -2.48
N ASP A 40 18.62 -16.49 -2.98
CA ASP A 40 19.92 -17.14 -3.17
C ASP A 40 20.41 -17.78 -1.85
N PRO A 41 20.90 -19.04 -1.87
CA PRO A 41 21.50 -19.70 -0.70
C PRO A 41 22.50 -18.85 0.09
N ILE A 42 23.32 -18.05 -0.60
CA ILE A 42 24.33 -17.18 0.02
C ILE A 42 23.67 -16.14 0.95
N CYS A 43 22.42 -15.75 0.68
CA CYS A 43 21.69 -14.77 1.47
C CYS A 43 20.97 -15.37 2.69
N ARG A 44 20.95 -16.70 2.86
CA ARG A 44 20.25 -17.41 3.96
C ARG A 44 21.16 -18.30 4.81
N GLU A 45 22.47 -18.24 4.58
CA GLU A 45 23.44 -19.05 5.30
C GLU A 45 23.53 -18.58 6.76
N SER A 46 23.00 -19.40 7.68
CA SER A 46 22.86 -19.10 9.11
C SER A 46 24.17 -19.02 9.87
N SER A 47 25.26 -19.57 9.32
CA SER A 47 26.61 -19.50 9.86
C SER A 47 27.37 -18.23 9.47
N GLY A 48 26.82 -17.42 8.56
CA GLY A 48 27.46 -16.20 8.08
C GLY A 48 26.89 -14.94 8.72
N GLU A 49 27.75 -14.01 9.11
CA GLU A 49 27.38 -12.63 9.54
C GLU A 49 26.62 -11.85 8.45
N ARG A 50 26.55 -12.39 7.23
CA ARG A 50 25.95 -11.80 6.03
C ARG A 50 24.57 -12.35 5.68
N GLY A 51 24.12 -13.43 6.34
CA GLY A 51 22.82 -14.03 6.10
C GLY A 51 21.68 -13.14 6.59
N ALA A 52 20.61 -13.02 5.80
CA ALA A 52 19.39 -12.39 6.25
C ALA A 52 18.78 -13.19 7.39
N ARG A 53 18.39 -12.52 8.47
CA ARG A 53 17.74 -13.17 9.61
C ARG A 53 16.29 -13.50 9.27
N ASP A 54 15.90 -14.76 9.46
CA ASP A 54 14.53 -15.21 9.23
C ASP A 54 13.49 -14.37 9.96
N GLU A 55 13.80 -13.93 11.18
CA GLU A 55 12.91 -13.07 11.98
C GLU A 55 12.60 -11.73 11.28
N LEU A 56 13.62 -11.13 10.64
CA LEU A 56 13.46 -9.87 9.91
C LEU A 56 12.73 -10.08 8.59
N LEU A 57 13.03 -11.15 7.86
CA LEU A 57 12.29 -11.51 6.64
C LEU A 57 10.82 -11.79 6.94
N ARG A 58 10.54 -12.51 8.03
CA ARG A 58 9.18 -12.79 8.50
C ARG A 58 8.44 -11.52 8.88
N TRP A 59 9.09 -10.62 9.62
CA TRP A 59 8.52 -9.32 9.96
C TRP A 59 8.19 -8.52 8.71
N HIS A 60 9.13 -8.43 7.76
CA HIS A 60 8.97 -7.72 6.51
C HIS A 60 7.82 -8.30 5.67
N PHE A 61 7.74 -9.64 5.55
CA PHE A 61 6.63 -10.32 4.88
C PHE A 61 5.27 -9.96 5.45
N ARG A 62 5.13 -9.94 6.79
CA ARG A 62 3.88 -9.52 7.44
C ARG A 62 3.55 -8.05 7.14
N GLN A 63 4.54 -7.16 7.16
CA GLN A 63 4.32 -5.76 6.79
C GLN A 63 3.90 -5.61 5.33
N ALA A 64 4.51 -6.36 4.42
CA ALA A 64 4.15 -6.31 3.02
C ALA A 64 2.73 -6.82 2.75
N VAL A 65 2.32 -7.92 3.40
CA VAL A 65 0.93 -8.37 3.37
C VAL A 65 0.00 -7.28 3.88
N LEU A 66 0.28 -6.66 5.03
CA LEU A 66 -0.58 -5.62 5.60
C LEU A 66 -0.65 -4.35 4.73
N ALA A 67 0.48 -3.88 4.22
CA ALA A 67 0.55 -2.69 3.36
C ALA A 67 -0.27 -2.90 2.09
N ASN A 68 -0.14 -4.08 1.46
CA ASN A 68 -0.86 -4.39 0.23
C ASN A 68 -2.32 -4.75 0.46
N MET A 69 -2.69 -5.37 1.60
CA MET A 69 -4.09 -5.55 1.97
C MET A 69 -4.80 -4.21 2.22
N ARG A 70 -4.11 -3.23 2.81
CA ARG A 70 -4.64 -1.86 2.95
C ARG A 70 -4.79 -1.18 1.60
N ARG A 71 -3.80 -1.31 0.72
CA ARG A 71 -3.81 -0.74 -0.65
C ARG A 71 -4.86 -1.37 -1.56
N SER A 72 -5.10 -2.68 -1.42
CA SER A 72 -6.10 -3.44 -2.19
C SER A 72 -7.51 -3.43 -1.55
N GLY A 73 -7.63 -2.95 -0.31
CA GLY A 73 -8.82 -3.13 0.53
C GLY A 73 -9.64 -1.87 0.77
N GLU A 74 -9.13 -0.68 0.47
CA GLU A 74 -9.94 0.54 0.51
C GLU A 74 -10.71 0.68 -0.81
N PRO A 75 -12.05 0.71 -0.78
CA PRO A 75 -12.82 1.03 -1.96
C PRO A 75 -12.45 2.45 -2.42
N SER A 76 -11.95 2.57 -3.65
CA SER A 76 -11.79 3.88 -4.28
C SER A 76 -13.17 4.36 -4.74
N PHE A 77 -13.76 5.31 -4.02
CA PHE A 77 -15.02 5.93 -4.42
C PHE A 77 -14.74 7.14 -5.32
N GLU A 78 -15.55 7.30 -6.36
CA GLU A 78 -15.63 8.58 -7.08
C GLU A 78 -16.31 9.61 -6.15
N MET A 79 -15.60 10.70 -5.88
CA MET A 79 -15.98 11.78 -4.95
C MET A 79 -16.14 13.14 -5.67
N ASP A 80 -16.01 13.18 -7.00
CA ASP A 80 -16.22 14.39 -7.79
C ASP A 80 -17.68 14.46 -8.25
N PHE A 81 -18.53 15.02 -7.40
CA PHE A 81 -19.96 15.18 -7.68
C PHE A 81 -20.18 16.46 -8.50
N PRO A 82 -20.75 16.39 -9.73
CA PRO A 82 -20.97 17.56 -10.56
C PRO A 82 -21.82 18.62 -9.84
N PRO A 83 -21.57 19.93 -10.04
CA PRO A 83 -22.41 20.98 -9.46
C PRO A 83 -23.89 20.81 -9.85
N GLY A 84 -24.76 20.69 -8.86
CA GLY A 84 -26.20 20.47 -9.07
C GLY A 84 -26.65 19.01 -9.14
N SER A 85 -25.74 18.03 -8.98
CA SER A 85 -26.07 16.62 -8.79
C SER A 85 -26.68 16.33 -7.42
N ASP A 86 -27.49 15.27 -7.32
CA ASP A 86 -27.96 14.74 -6.05
C ASP A 86 -26.90 13.80 -5.46
N MET A 87 -25.83 14.41 -4.92
CA MET A 87 -24.73 13.69 -4.28
C MET A 87 -25.20 12.66 -3.24
N MET A 88 -26.23 12.99 -2.44
CA MET A 88 -26.74 12.06 -1.43
C MET A 88 -27.44 10.87 -2.07
N GLY A 89 -28.23 11.09 -3.12
CA GLY A 89 -28.82 10.04 -3.93
C GLY A 89 -27.78 9.13 -4.59
N GLU A 90 -26.67 9.70 -5.08
CA GLU A 90 -25.57 8.95 -5.70
C GLU A 90 -24.75 8.13 -4.69
N ILE A 91 -24.53 8.65 -3.48
CA ILE A 91 -23.88 7.91 -2.39
C ILE A 91 -24.78 6.75 -1.95
N LEU A 92 -26.07 6.98 -1.74
CA LEU A 92 -27.02 5.98 -1.25
C LEU A 92 -27.34 4.88 -2.26
N SER A 93 -27.33 5.19 -3.55
CA SER A 93 -27.56 4.23 -4.64
C SER A 93 -26.28 3.46 -5.05
N GLY A 94 -25.10 3.92 -4.62
CA GLY A 94 -23.83 3.31 -4.92
C GLY A 94 -23.48 2.09 -4.05
N PRO A 95 -22.43 1.33 -4.42
CA PRO A 95 -21.94 0.22 -3.62
C PRO A 95 -21.37 0.72 -2.29
N GLU A 96 -21.60 -0.05 -1.21
CA GLU A 96 -21.10 0.26 0.13
C GLU A 96 -21.40 1.71 0.61
N PRO A 97 -22.67 2.15 0.62
CA PRO A 97 -23.06 3.55 0.81
C PRO A 97 -22.56 4.16 2.12
N GLY A 98 -22.43 3.35 3.18
CA GLY A 98 -21.87 3.79 4.47
C GLY A 98 -20.38 4.16 4.39
N LYS A 99 -19.57 3.34 3.70
CA LYS A 99 -18.14 3.63 3.49
C LYS A 99 -17.93 4.81 2.55
N ARG A 100 -18.79 4.93 1.52
CA ARG A 100 -18.76 6.05 0.58
C ARG A 100 -19.10 7.38 1.25
N MET A 101 -20.07 7.37 2.17
CA MET A 101 -20.38 8.51 3.03
C MET A 101 -19.21 8.88 3.96
N GLU A 102 -18.56 7.89 4.57
CA GLU A 102 -17.41 8.11 5.44
C GLU A 102 -16.23 8.75 4.69
N ALA A 103 -15.90 8.24 3.49
CA ALA A 103 -14.86 8.80 2.63
C ALA A 103 -15.14 10.26 2.23
N GLU A 104 -16.39 10.56 1.84
CA GLU A 104 -16.82 11.92 1.47
C GLU A 104 -16.71 12.90 2.65
N LEU A 105 -17.19 12.50 3.83
CA LEU A 105 -17.10 13.33 5.04
C LEU A 105 -15.64 13.56 5.45
N PHE A 106 -14.79 12.54 5.37
CA PHE A 106 -13.38 12.64 5.70
C PHE A 106 -12.65 13.61 4.75
N SER A 107 -12.93 13.52 3.45
CA SER A 107 -12.36 14.43 2.44
C SER A 107 -12.69 15.89 2.74
N ARG A 108 -13.97 16.21 2.99
CA ARG A 108 -14.42 17.56 3.34
C ARG A 108 -13.84 18.09 4.64
N LEU A 109 -13.79 17.25 5.67
CA LEU A 109 -13.19 17.62 6.95
C LEU A 109 -11.69 17.92 6.76
N ASN A 110 -10.99 17.12 5.97
CA ASN A 110 -9.58 17.35 5.66
C ASN A 110 -9.37 18.64 4.87
N GLU A 111 -10.23 18.98 3.91
CA GLU A 111 -10.20 20.28 3.21
C GLU A 111 -10.44 21.45 4.17
N LEU A 112 -11.43 21.35 5.06
CA LEU A 112 -11.71 22.39 6.05
C LEU A 112 -10.55 22.59 7.02
N LEU A 113 -9.91 21.51 7.46
CA LEU A 113 -8.76 21.54 8.38
C LEU A 113 -7.48 21.99 7.67
N GLY A 114 -7.28 21.62 6.40
CA GLY A 114 -6.17 22.08 5.56
C GLY A 114 -6.29 23.56 5.15
N ASN A 115 -7.52 24.09 5.08
CA ASN A 115 -7.79 25.50 4.78
C ASN A 115 -7.63 26.44 5.98
N GLY A 116 -7.34 25.92 7.18
CA GLY A 116 -6.96 26.72 8.35
C GLY A 116 -5.56 27.35 8.27
N ALA A 117 -4.73 26.97 7.29
CA ALA A 117 -3.36 27.46 7.12
C ALA A 117 -3.14 28.42 5.94
N LYS A 118 -4.21 28.95 5.33
CA LYS A 118 -4.10 29.96 4.27
C LYS A 118 -5.09 31.10 4.46
N SER A 119 -4.86 31.92 5.48
CA SER A 119 -5.31 33.31 5.42
C SER A 119 -4.23 34.20 4.80
N HIS A 120 -4.63 34.89 3.74
CA HIS A 120 -4.01 36.06 3.14
C HIS A 120 -2.56 35.96 2.63
N VAL A 121 -2.42 35.94 1.30
CA VAL A 121 -1.85 37.09 0.58
C VAL A 121 -2.65 37.26 -0.71
N VAL A 122 -3.31 38.42 -0.84
CA VAL A 122 -3.84 38.95 -2.10
C VAL A 122 -2.79 39.91 -2.64
N ALA A 123 -2.50 39.78 -3.95
CA ALA A 123 -1.69 40.63 -4.82
C ALA A 123 -0.20 40.78 -4.47
#